data_AF-A0A4Q8QS00-F1
#
_entry.id   AF-A0A4Q8QS00-F1
#
_cell.length_a   1.000
_cell.length_b   1.000
_cell.length_c   1.000
_cell.angle_alpha   90.00
_cell.angle_beta   90.00
_cell.angle_gamma   90.00
#
_symmetry.space_group_name_H-M   'P 1'
#
loop_
_entity.id
_entity.type
_entity.pdbx_description
1 polymer ?
#
loop_
_entity_poly.entity_id
_entity_poly.type
_entity_poly.pdbx_seq_one_letter_code
_entity_poly.pdbx_strand_id
1 'polypeptide(L)'
;MTSSTDPFSASIIPFEVPEQMRAFAEKGVSQARDNYAKFKDAAEAHNGTIEAVFTTASKGASEYTAKLMEFVKANTTSALDFAQELLGAKTPSEALELWTAQTRKTFETFGAQAKELTELSQKVASETAEPIKASASKYYKPAA
;
A
#
# COMPACT_ATOMS: atom_id res chain seq x y z
N MET A 1 32.26 -63.53 20.19
CA MET A 1 32.26 -63.17 18.75
C MET A 1 30.85 -63.44 18.26
N THR A 2 30.03 -62.55 17.69
CA THR A 2 30.11 -61.15 17.27
C THR A 2 28.66 -60.67 17.09
N SER A 3 28.44 -59.39 17.43
CA SER A 3 27.29 -58.50 17.18
C SER A 3 26.17 -58.90 16.21
N SER A 4 24.93 -58.58 16.60
CA SER A 4 24.04 -57.76 15.77
C SER A 4 23.09 -56.93 16.65
N THR A 5 23.52 -55.70 16.95
CA THR A 5 22.66 -54.58 17.30
C THR A 5 21.92 -54.19 16.02
N ASP A 6 20.61 -54.36 15.97
CA ASP A 6 19.79 -53.90 14.85
C ASP A 6 19.26 -52.48 15.16
N PRO A 7 19.79 -51.42 14.52
CA PRO A 7 19.45 -50.03 14.81
C PRO A 7 18.10 -49.58 14.21
N PHE A 8 17.35 -50.48 13.57
CA PHE A 8 16.07 -50.18 12.91
C PHE A 8 14.85 -50.85 13.57
N SER A 9 14.93 -51.22 14.85
CA SER A 9 13.73 -51.50 15.64
C SER A 9 13.02 -50.18 15.97
N ALA A 10 12.38 -49.58 14.97
CA ALA A 10 11.49 -48.45 15.13
C ALA A 10 10.30 -48.90 15.99
N SER A 11 10.30 -48.46 17.24
CA SER A 11 9.11 -48.46 18.09
C SER A 11 7.97 -47.81 17.30
N ILE A 12 6.99 -48.61 16.89
CA ILE A 12 5.77 -48.08 16.29
C ILE A 12 4.97 -47.48 17.44
N ILE A 13 5.16 -46.19 17.68
CA ILE A 13 4.27 -45.40 18.53
C ILE A 13 2.95 -45.29 17.75
N PRO A 14 1.82 -45.77 18.27
CA PRO A 14 0.53 -45.55 17.63
C PRO A 14 0.29 -44.04 17.51
N PHE A 15 0.05 -43.55 16.29
CA PHE A 15 -0.31 -42.16 16.07
C PHE A 15 -1.77 -41.95 16.49
N GLU A 16 -2.01 -41.79 17.78
CA GLU A 16 -3.25 -41.21 18.28
C GLU A 16 -3.18 -39.69 18.09
N VAL A 17 -4.00 -39.15 17.18
CA VAL A 17 -4.19 -37.70 17.09
C VAL A 17 -4.77 -37.23 18.41
N PRO A 18 -4.07 -36.40 19.19
CA PRO A 18 -4.57 -35.94 20.48
C PRO A 18 -5.95 -35.30 20.29
N GLU A 19 -6.90 -35.59 21.17
CA GLU A 19 -8.28 -35.10 21.08
C GLU A 19 -8.35 -33.56 20.97
N GLN A 20 -7.37 -32.89 21.57
CA GLN A 20 -7.15 -31.44 21.47
C GLN A 20 -6.78 -30.97 20.05
N MET A 21 -5.96 -31.74 19.32
CA MET A 21 -5.62 -31.48 17.92
C MET A 21 -6.82 -31.71 17.00
N ARG A 22 -7.63 -32.73 17.31
CA ARG A 22 -8.88 -33.01 16.59
C ARG A 22 -9.91 -31.91 16.81
N ALA A 23 -10.17 -31.52 18.06
CA ALA A 23 -11.08 -30.43 18.39
C ALA A 23 -10.61 -29.08 17.82
N PHE A 24 -9.29 -28.84 17.80
CA PHE A 24 -8.71 -27.65 17.16
C PHE A 24 -8.92 -27.67 15.64
N ALA A 25 -8.71 -28.81 14.98
CA ALA A 25 -8.97 -28.98 13.56
C ALA A 25 -10.46 -28.81 13.22
N GLU A 26 -11.36 -29.44 13.98
CA GLU A 26 -12.81 -29.33 13.80
C GLU A 26 -13.30 -27.88 13.99
N LYS A 27 -12.80 -27.19 15.02
CA LYS A 27 -13.09 -25.76 15.24
C LYS A 27 -12.51 -24.87 14.14
N GLY A 28 -11.28 -25.13 13.69
CA GLY A 28 -10.65 -24.39 12.61
C GLY A 28 -11.38 -24.54 11.28
N VAL A 29 -11.83 -25.76 10.96
CA VAL A 29 -12.63 -26.05 9.75
C VAL A 29 -14.01 -25.40 9.84
N SER A 30 -14.65 -25.42 11.01
CA SER A 30 -15.93 -24.72 11.21
C SER A 30 -15.78 -23.20 11.05
N GLN A 31 -14.75 -22.60 11.65
CA GLN A 31 -14.48 -21.17 11.52
C GLN A 31 -14.10 -20.77 10.09
N ALA A 32 -13.35 -21.61 9.38
CA ALA A 32 -13.02 -21.39 7.98
C ALA A 32 -14.27 -21.45 7.08
N ARG A 33 -15.20 -22.38 7.33
CA ARG A 33 -16.49 -22.43 6.61
C ARG A 33 -17.36 -21.23 6.92
N ASP A 34 -17.49 -20.83 8.19
CA ASP A 34 -18.29 -19.67 8.57
C ASP A 34 -17.72 -18.36 7.99
N ASN A 35 -16.40 -18.21 8.02
CA ASN A 35 -15.73 -17.05 7.42
C ASN A 35 -15.83 -17.07 5.90
N TYR A 36 -15.71 -18.25 5.26
CA TYR A 36 -15.89 -18.40 3.82
C TYR A 36 -17.33 -18.11 3.41
N ALA A 37 -18.34 -18.55 4.16
CA ALA A 37 -19.74 -18.25 3.91
C ALA A 37 -20.03 -16.75 4.04
N LYS A 38 -19.52 -16.09 5.08
CA LYS A 38 -19.62 -14.62 5.24
C LYS A 38 -18.88 -13.86 4.15
N PHE A 39 -17.71 -14.34 3.74
CA PHE A 39 -16.94 -13.76 2.65
C PHE A 39 -17.65 -13.94 1.31
N LYS A 40 -18.23 -15.11 1.06
CA LYS A 40 -19.02 -15.42 -0.12
C LYS A 40 -20.29 -14.56 -0.18
N ASP A 41 -21.04 -14.43 0.92
CA ASP A 41 -22.20 -13.54 0.98
C ASP A 41 -21.81 -12.07 0.77
N ALA A 42 -20.68 -11.61 1.35
CA ALA A 42 -20.18 -10.27 1.11
C ALA A 42 -19.73 -10.06 -0.36
N ALA A 43 -19.09 -11.05 -0.96
CA ALA A 43 -18.65 -11.00 -2.35
C ALA A 43 -19.84 -11.06 -3.34
N GLU A 44 -20.82 -11.92 -3.09
CA GLU A 44 -22.05 -12.05 -3.88
C GLU A 44 -22.98 -10.84 -3.71
N ALA A 45 -22.96 -10.16 -2.54
CA ALA A 45 -23.76 -8.96 -2.29
C ALA A 45 -23.10 -7.63 -2.74
N HIS A 46 -21.77 -7.53 -2.84
CA HIS A 46 -21.05 -6.24 -3.00
C HIS A 46 -20.12 -6.14 -4.23
N ASN A 47 -20.40 -6.85 -5.33
CA ASN A 47 -19.54 -6.81 -6.54
C ASN A 47 -19.28 -5.36 -7.03
N GLY A 48 -20.32 -4.50 -7.03
CA GLY A 48 -20.18 -3.09 -7.42
C GLY A 48 -19.45 -2.19 -6.41
N THR A 49 -19.41 -2.52 -5.11
CA THR A 49 -18.65 -1.74 -4.12
C THR A 49 -17.16 -2.07 -4.19
N ILE A 50 -16.81 -3.36 -4.38
CA ILE A 50 -15.41 -3.78 -4.57
C ILE A 50 -14.87 -3.24 -5.90
N GLU A 51 -15.65 -3.32 -6.97
CA GLU A 51 -15.33 -2.72 -8.26
C GLU A 51 -15.11 -1.21 -8.11
N ALA A 52 -16.02 -0.48 -7.45
CA ALA A 52 -15.87 0.96 -7.21
C ALA A 52 -14.62 1.31 -6.38
N VAL A 53 -14.31 0.55 -5.32
CA VAL A 53 -13.09 0.71 -4.53
C VAL A 53 -11.85 0.50 -5.40
N PHE A 54 -11.81 -0.55 -6.22
CA PHE A 54 -10.69 -0.86 -7.10
C PHE A 54 -10.52 0.20 -8.20
N THR A 55 -11.62 0.66 -8.81
CA THR A 55 -11.61 1.74 -9.80
C THR A 55 -11.07 3.03 -9.19
N THR A 56 -11.54 3.41 -7.99
CA THR A 56 -11.07 4.61 -7.29
C THR A 56 -9.60 4.51 -6.89
N ALA A 57 -9.18 3.36 -6.36
CA ALA A 57 -7.77 3.13 -6.02
C ALA A 57 -6.87 3.18 -7.27
N SER A 58 -7.30 2.58 -8.39
CA SER A 58 -6.56 2.60 -9.66
C SER A 58 -6.47 4.00 -10.24
N LYS A 59 -7.55 4.78 -10.16
CA LYS A 59 -7.57 6.20 -10.53
C LYS A 59 -6.62 7.01 -9.66
N GLY A 60 -6.65 6.80 -8.35
CA GLY A 60 -5.73 7.44 -7.40
C GLY A 60 -4.27 7.13 -7.68
N ALA A 61 -3.94 5.88 -8.01
CA ALA A 61 -2.58 5.50 -8.41
C ALA A 61 -2.13 6.17 -9.72
N SER A 62 -3.05 6.31 -10.68
CA SER A 62 -2.80 7.03 -11.94
C SER A 62 -2.56 8.54 -11.69
N GLU A 63 -3.41 9.18 -10.88
CA GLU A 63 -3.26 10.59 -10.47
C GLU A 63 -1.92 10.80 -9.73
N TYR A 64 -1.55 9.89 -8.83
CA TYR A 64 -0.27 9.92 -8.12
C TYR A 64 0.92 9.81 -9.07
N THR A 65 0.87 8.88 -10.02
CA THR A 65 1.92 8.70 -11.03
C THR A 65 2.04 9.91 -11.94
N ALA A 66 0.92 10.49 -12.39
CA ALA A 66 0.92 11.71 -13.19
C ALA A 66 1.55 12.89 -12.44
N LYS A 67 1.22 13.07 -11.16
CA LYS A 67 1.81 14.11 -10.30
C LYS A 67 3.32 13.93 -10.12
N LEU A 68 3.80 12.70 -9.95
CA LEU A 68 5.24 12.42 -9.92
C LEU A 68 5.94 12.79 -11.23
N MET A 69 5.32 12.50 -12.38
CA MET A 69 5.88 12.88 -13.68
C MET A 69 5.95 14.40 -13.86
N GLU A 70 4.95 15.15 -13.37
CA GLU A 70 5.01 16.62 -13.32
C GLU A 70 6.19 17.12 -12.50
N PHE A 71 6.45 16.52 -11.34
CA PHE A 71 7.59 16.88 -10.49
C PHE A 71 8.92 16.56 -11.13
N VAL A 72 9.06 15.38 -11.75
CA VAL A 72 10.28 15.02 -12.50
C VAL A 72 10.55 16.05 -13.59
N LYS A 73 9.52 16.44 -14.35
CA LYS A 73 9.64 17.47 -15.38
C LYS A 73 10.09 18.81 -14.79
N ALA A 74 9.40 19.29 -13.75
CA ALA A 74 9.73 20.56 -13.11
C ALA A 74 11.15 20.59 -12.52
N ASN A 75 11.55 19.51 -11.85
CA ASN A 75 12.86 19.39 -11.24
C ASN A 75 13.96 19.31 -12.31
N THR A 76 13.72 18.58 -13.40
CA THR A 76 14.66 18.49 -14.54
C THR A 76 14.82 19.85 -15.21
N THR A 77 13.72 20.55 -15.49
CA THR A 77 13.79 21.91 -16.05
C THR A 77 14.58 22.84 -15.12
N SER A 78 14.27 22.86 -13.82
CA SER A 78 15.02 23.72 -12.89
C SER A 78 16.50 23.36 -12.78
N ALA A 79 16.87 22.09 -12.92
CA ALA A 79 18.27 21.67 -12.91
C ALA A 79 19.01 22.11 -14.17
N LEU A 80 18.35 22.05 -15.34
CA LEU A 80 18.90 22.54 -16.61
C LEU A 80 19.04 24.07 -16.61
N ASP A 81 18.04 24.79 -16.12
CA ASP A 81 18.08 26.25 -16.00
C ASP A 81 19.26 26.67 -15.11
N PHE A 82 19.40 26.03 -13.94
CA PHE A 82 20.51 26.27 -13.04
C PHE A 82 21.87 25.97 -13.69
N ALA A 83 21.98 24.86 -14.45
CA ALA A 83 23.21 24.53 -15.16
C ALA A 83 23.56 25.57 -16.23
N GLN A 84 22.56 26.10 -16.95
CA GLN A 84 22.77 27.17 -17.93
C GLN A 84 23.24 28.47 -17.26
N GLU A 85 22.62 28.86 -16.14
CA GLU A 85 23.03 30.03 -15.37
C GLU A 85 24.46 29.87 -14.83
N LEU A 86 24.80 28.69 -14.31
CA LEU A 86 26.13 28.42 -13.76
C LEU A 86 27.22 28.45 -14.83
N LEU A 87 26.94 27.95 -16.04
CA LEU A 87 27.86 28.04 -17.18
C LEU A 87 28.04 29.48 -17.68
N GLY A 88 27.05 30.34 -17.46
CA GLY A 88 27.11 31.77 -17.77
C GLY A 88 27.87 32.61 -16.74
N ALA A 89 28.12 32.06 -15.55
CA ALA A 89 28.77 32.78 -14.45
C ALA A 89 30.24 33.10 -14.79
N LYS A 90 30.62 34.37 -14.61
CA LYS A 90 31.96 34.88 -14.94
C LYS A 90 32.91 34.85 -13.74
N THR A 91 32.36 34.73 -12.54
CA THR A 91 33.12 34.76 -11.29
C THR A 91 32.64 33.69 -10.29
N PRO A 92 33.51 33.25 -9.36
CA PRO A 92 33.10 32.34 -8.28
C PRO A 92 32.01 32.91 -7.37
N SER A 93 31.96 34.24 -7.17
CA SER A 93 30.94 34.89 -6.36
C SER A 93 29.56 34.78 -7.00
N GLU A 94 29.46 35.02 -8.31
CA GLU A 94 28.23 34.86 -9.09
C GLU A 94 27.74 33.40 -9.07
N ALA A 95 28.65 32.44 -9.21
CA ALA A 95 28.32 31.02 -9.08
C ALA A 95 27.80 30.63 -7.68
N LEU A 96 28.36 31.23 -6.62
CA LEU A 96 27.92 31.02 -5.23
C LEU A 96 26.52 31.61 -4.98
N GLU A 97 26.24 32.78 -5.55
CA GLU A 97 24.91 33.41 -5.49
C GLU A 97 23.87 32.53 -6.17
N LEU A 98 24.16 32.05 -7.39
CA LEU A 98 23.30 31.10 -8.11
C LEU A 98 23.06 29.81 -7.31
N TRP A 99 24.12 29.24 -6.74
CA TRP A 99 24.01 28.02 -5.94
C TRP A 99 23.14 28.21 -4.69
N THR A 100 23.29 29.35 -4.02
CA THR A 100 22.50 29.69 -2.84
C THR A 100 21.02 29.88 -3.21
N ALA A 101 20.76 30.58 -4.32
CA ALA A 101 19.41 30.78 -4.85
C ALA A 101 18.75 29.44 -5.23
N GLN A 102 19.47 28.58 -5.95
CA GLN A 102 18.98 27.26 -6.35
C GLN A 102 18.70 26.36 -5.14
N THR A 103 19.54 26.42 -4.11
CA THR A 103 19.34 25.66 -2.87
C THR A 103 18.06 26.09 -2.16
N ARG A 104 17.83 27.40 -2.03
CA ARG A 104 16.58 27.92 -1.44
C ARG A 104 15.36 27.49 -2.25
N LYS A 105 15.41 27.67 -3.58
CA LYS A 105 14.34 27.26 -4.50
C LYS A 105 14.03 25.77 -4.39
N THR A 106 15.06 24.93 -4.31
CA THR A 106 14.91 23.46 -4.17
C THR A 106 14.23 23.10 -2.87
N PHE A 107 14.58 23.76 -1.76
CA PHE A 107 13.95 23.51 -0.46
C PHE A 107 12.47 23.91 -0.45
N GLU A 108 12.14 25.09 -0.95
CA GLU A 108 10.76 25.56 -1.07
C GLU A 108 9.92 24.63 -1.98
N THR A 109 10.48 24.24 -3.12
CA THR A 109 9.84 23.32 -4.08
C THR A 109 9.59 21.96 -3.44
N PHE A 110 10.58 21.39 -2.75
CA PHE A 110 10.43 20.10 -2.08
C PHE A 110 9.34 20.12 -1.02
N GLY A 111 9.28 21.17 -0.20
CA GLY A 111 8.22 21.34 0.80
C GLY A 111 6.82 21.40 0.16
N ALA A 112 6.69 22.16 -0.94
CA ALA A 112 5.44 22.25 -1.68
C ALA A 112 5.03 20.90 -2.31
N GLN A 113 5.98 20.22 -2.98
CA GLN A 113 5.75 18.89 -3.59
C GLN A 113 5.35 17.83 -2.55
N ALA A 114 5.98 17.83 -1.38
CA ALA A 114 5.63 16.92 -0.29
C ALA A 114 4.21 17.17 0.25
N LYS A 115 3.80 18.45 0.35
CA LYS A 115 2.44 18.83 0.75
C LYS A 115 1.42 18.36 -0.27
N GLU A 116 1.67 18.58 -1.56
CA GLU A 116 0.78 18.12 -2.65
C GLU A 116 0.62 16.59 -2.65
N LEU A 117 1.68 15.82 -2.45
CA LEU A 117 1.59 14.35 -2.36
C LEU A 117 0.81 13.88 -1.15
N THR A 118 0.94 14.59 -0.02
CA THR A 118 0.18 14.30 1.20
C THR A 118 -1.31 14.55 0.97
N GLU A 119 -1.66 15.70 0.39
CA GLU A 119 -3.05 16.05 0.04
C GLU A 119 -3.65 15.05 -0.96
N LEU A 120 -2.89 14.67 -1.98
CA LEU A 120 -3.32 13.67 -2.96
C LEU A 120 -3.56 12.30 -2.30
N SER A 121 -2.66 11.88 -1.41
CA SER A 121 -2.78 10.61 -0.68
C SER A 121 -4.00 10.60 0.24
N GLN A 122 -4.26 11.72 0.95
CA GLN A 122 -5.47 11.89 1.77
C GLN A 122 -6.74 11.86 0.93
N LYS A 123 -6.75 12.52 -0.23
CA LYS A 123 -7.85 12.49 -1.19
C LYS A 123 -8.13 11.05 -1.65
N VAL A 124 -7.12 10.33 -2.11
CA VAL A 124 -7.27 8.94 -2.57
C VAL A 124 -7.80 8.04 -1.44
N ALA A 125 -7.28 8.18 -0.22
CA ALA A 125 -7.78 7.42 0.92
C ALA A 125 -9.25 7.74 1.25
N SER A 126 -9.64 9.02 1.20
CA SER A 126 -11.02 9.46 1.43
C SER A 126 -11.97 8.92 0.35
N GLU A 127 -11.63 9.13 -0.92
CA GLU A 127 -12.43 8.67 -2.07
C GLU A 127 -12.56 7.14 -2.08
N THR A 128 -11.52 6.40 -1.65
CA THR A 128 -11.58 4.93 -1.54
C THR A 128 -12.50 4.46 -0.41
N ALA A 129 -12.63 5.25 0.66
CA ALA A 129 -13.51 4.93 1.80
C ALA A 129 -14.97 5.33 1.56
N GLU A 130 -15.26 6.24 0.64
CA GLU A 130 -16.62 6.71 0.34
C GLU A 130 -17.58 5.60 -0.13
N PRO A 131 -17.23 4.70 -1.07
CA PRO A 131 -18.08 3.59 -1.48
C PRO A 131 -18.50 2.68 -0.31
N ILE A 132 -17.57 2.46 0.64
CA ILE A 132 -17.81 1.64 1.83
C ILE A 132 -18.80 2.34 2.77
N LYS A 133 -18.61 3.65 3.00
CA LYS A 133 -19.52 4.47 3.82
C LYS A 133 -20.91 4.53 3.19
N ALA A 134 -20.99 4.77 1.88
CA ALA A 134 -22.25 4.85 1.14
C ALA A 134 -23.05 3.55 1.22
N SER A 135 -22.38 2.40 1.07
CA SER A 135 -22.99 1.08 1.25
C SER A 135 -23.46 0.87 2.69
N ALA A 136 -22.67 1.21 3.71
CA ALA A 136 -23.07 1.09 5.11
C ALA A 136 -24.32 1.94 5.47
N SER A 137 -24.39 3.19 4.99
CA SER A 137 -25.57 4.05 5.18
C SER A 137 -26.82 3.57 4.44
N LYS A 138 -26.67 2.72 3.41
CA LYS A 138 -27.81 2.10 2.70
C LYS A 138 -28.47 0.99 3.51
N TYR A 139 -27.71 0.32 4.39
CA TYR A 139 -28.20 -0.77 5.25
C TYR A 139 -28.52 -0.32 6.68
N TYR A 140 -27.97 0.82 7.13
CA TYR A 140 -28.35 1.49 8.37
C TYR A 140 -29.22 2.71 8.06
N LYS A 141 -30.53 2.51 7.90
CA LYS A 141 -31.48 3.61 8.10
C LYS A 141 -31.46 3.97 9.60
N PRO A 142 -31.36 5.25 9.98
CA PRO A 142 -31.58 5.63 11.37
C PRO A 142 -33.01 5.21 11.73
N ALA A 143 -33.17 4.51 12.86
CA ALA A 143 -34.50 4.25 13.40
C ALA A 143 -35.21 5.60 13.59
N ALA A 144 -36.43 5.68 13.07
CA ALA A 144 -37.32 6.84 13.19
C ALA A 144 -37.67 7.15 14.64
#